data_AF-A0A926ATV3-F1
#
_entry.id   AF-A0A926ATV3-F1
#
_cell.length_a   1.000
_cell.length_b   1.000
_cell.length_c   1.000
_cell.angle_alpha   90.00
_cell.angle_beta   90.00
_cell.angle_gamma   90.00
#
_symmetry.space_group_name_H-M   'P 1'
#
loop_
_entity.id
_entity.type
_entity.pdbx_description
1 polymer ?
#
loop_
_entity_poly.entity_id
_entity_poly.type
_entity_poly.pdbx_seq_one_letter_code
_entity_poly.pdbx_strand_id
1 'polypeptide(L)' 'ADVLNHGMRAWGHVFLYDERTLRDELSRAGFGTVTRQAMNESDDPALRGLETHAQTVGGEPHVAWETMILEATK' A
#
# COMPACT_ATOMS: atom_id res chain seq x y z
N ALA A 1 -0.53 -15.90 4.70
CA ALA A 1 -0.68 -14.61 5.41
C ALA A 1 -0.48 -14.76 6.92
N ASP A 2 -0.90 -15.87 7.53
CA ASP A 2 -1.10 -15.95 8.99
C ASP A 2 0.18 -15.95 9.84
N VAL A 3 1.27 -16.61 9.42
CA VAL A 3 2.50 -16.66 10.23
C VAL A 3 3.19 -15.29 10.31
N LEU A 4 3.27 -14.57 9.18
CA LEU A 4 3.85 -13.22 9.15
C LEU A 4 3.01 -12.25 9.97
N ASN A 5 1.69 -12.25 9.75
CA ASN A 5 0.78 -11.41 10.53
C ASN A 5 0.83 -11.72 12.03
N HIS A 6 0.98 -12.98 12.41
CA HIS A 6 1.16 -13.36 13.82
C HIS A 6 2.45 -12.76 14.42
N GLY A 7 3.58 -12.89 13.72
CA GLY A 7 4.85 -12.29 14.15
C GLY A 7 4.78 -10.77 14.25
N MET A 8 4.27 -10.10 13.22
CA MET A 8 4.11 -8.64 13.21
C MET A 8 3.15 -8.17 14.30
N ARG A 9 2.14 -8.96 14.64
CA ARG A 9 1.22 -8.67 15.74
C ARG A 9 1.86 -8.77 17.11
N ALA A 10 2.78 -9.72 17.31
CA ALA A 10 3.62 -9.76 18.50
C ALA A 10 4.56 -8.54 18.61
N TRP A 11 4.96 -7.96 17.46
CA TRP A 11 5.71 -6.69 17.39
C TRP A 11 4.84 -5.43 17.52
N GLY A 12 3.52 -5.57 17.66
CA GLY A 12 2.60 -4.45 17.91
C GLY A 12 1.83 -3.96 16.68
N HIS A 13 2.03 -4.55 15.50
CA HIS A 13 1.19 -4.24 14.34
C HIS A 13 -0.20 -4.88 14.46
N VAL A 14 -1.20 -4.27 13.85
CA VAL A 14 -2.55 -4.84 13.84
C VAL A 14 -2.67 -5.91 12.76
N PHE A 15 -2.30 -5.56 11.53
CA PHE A 15 -2.36 -6.42 10.36
C PHE A 15 -1.43 -5.85 9.27
N LEU A 16 -0.80 -6.73 8.50
CA LEU A 16 -0.01 -6.42 7.32
C LEU A 16 -0.76 -6.93 6.10
N TYR A 17 -1.11 -6.00 5.22
CA TYR A 17 -1.79 -6.32 3.98
C TYR A 17 -0.80 -6.76 2.91
N ASP A 18 -1.20 -7.81 2.19
CA ASP A 18 -0.70 -8.09 0.84
C ASP A 18 -1.69 -7.53 -0.20
N GLU A 19 -1.30 -7.50 -1.47
CA GLU A 19 -2.12 -6.85 -2.51
C GLU A 19 -3.54 -7.44 -2.58
N ARG A 20 -3.66 -8.77 -2.45
CA ARG A 20 -4.96 -9.46 -2.51
C ARG A 20 -5.84 -9.03 -1.33
N THR A 21 -5.32 -9.09 -0.11
CA THR A 21 -6.08 -8.72 1.09
C THR A 21 -6.47 -7.25 1.10
N LEU A 22 -5.60 -6.33 0.67
CA LEU A 22 -5.98 -4.92 0.58
C LEU A 22 -7.05 -4.69 -0.49
N ARG A 23 -6.91 -5.32 -1.66
CA ARG A 23 -7.89 -5.24 -2.75
C ARG A 23 -9.25 -5.77 -2.33
N ASP A 24 -9.28 -6.93 -1.67
CA ASP A 24 -10.52 -7.53 -1.16
C ASP A 24 -11.23 -6.58 -0.17
N GLU A 25 -10.48 -5.97 0.76
CA GLU A 25 -11.05 -5.03 1.74
C GLU A 25 -11.53 -3.71 1.09
N LEU A 26 -10.81 -3.18 0.10
CA LEU A 26 -11.25 -2.01 -0.68
C LEU A 26 -12.55 -2.32 -1.44
N SER A 27 -12.66 -3.49 -2.07
CA SER A 27 -13.89 -3.90 -2.74
C SER A 27 -15.06 -4.07 -1.77
N ARG A 28 -14.82 -4.63 -0.57
CA ARG A 28 -15.84 -4.74 0.49
C ARG A 28 -16.29 -3.38 1.02
N ALA A 29 -15.40 -2.38 1.01
CA ALA A 29 -15.73 -0.98 1.34
C ALA A 29 -16.50 -0.24 0.22
N GLY A 30 -16.71 -0.88 -0.94
CA GLY A 30 -17.48 -0.35 -2.05
C GLY A 30 -16.67 0.40 -3.11
N PHE A 31 -15.34 0.21 -3.16
CA PHE A 31 -14.53 0.66 -4.29
C PHE A 31 -14.63 -0.34 -5.45
N GLY A 32 -14.96 0.14 -6.64
CA GLY A 32 -15.22 -0.69 -7.83
C GLY A 32 -13.96 -1.02 -8.62
N THR A 33 -13.02 -0.07 -8.72
CA THR A 33 -11.75 -0.26 -9.44
C THR A 33 -10.60 -0.06 -8.48
N VAL A 34 -9.65 -0.98 -8.51
CA VAL A 34 -8.41 -0.90 -7.73
C VAL A 34 -7.23 -1.13 -8.68
N THR A 35 -6.30 -0.19 -8.77
CA THR A 35 -5.12 -0.26 -9.64
C THR A 35 -3.86 -0.20 -8.79
N ARG A 36 -2.80 -0.90 -9.23
CA ARG A 36 -1.50 -0.77 -8.58
C ARG A 36 -0.77 0.42 -9.19
N GLN A 37 -0.24 1.29 -8.35
CA GLN A 37 0.57 2.44 -8.78
C GLN A 37 2.02 2.27 -8.33
N ALA A 38 2.93 2.94 -9.03
CA ALA A 38 4.29 3.14 -8.56
C ALA A 38 4.34 4.32 -7.58
N MET A 39 5.43 4.45 -6.83
CA MET A 39 5.63 5.61 -5.96
C MET A 39 5.56 6.91 -6.78
N ASN A 40 4.85 7.91 -6.25
CA ASN A 40 4.62 9.22 -6.89
C ASN A 40 3.86 9.20 -8.22
N GLU A 41 3.36 8.05 -8.68
CA GLU A 41 2.49 7.90 -9.85
C GLU A 41 1.02 7.75 -9.41
N SER A 42 0.11 8.25 -10.23
CA SER A 42 -1.35 8.17 -9.99
C SER A 42 -2.12 8.51 -11.27
N ASP A 43 -3.30 7.94 -11.44
CA ASP A 43 -4.21 8.33 -12.52
C ASP A 43 -4.83 9.71 -12.26
N ASP A 44 -4.89 10.15 -11.00
CA ASP A 44 -5.27 11.51 -10.61
C ASP A 44 -4.02 12.42 -10.57
N PRO A 45 -3.92 13.43 -11.45
CA PRO A 45 -2.79 14.36 -11.45
C PRO A 45 -2.57 15.08 -10.13
N ALA A 46 -3.60 15.26 -9.30
CA ALA A 46 -3.50 15.93 -8.00
C ALA A 46 -2.77 15.09 -6.95
N LEU A 47 -2.66 13.77 -7.15
CA LEU A 47 -2.03 12.85 -6.19
C LEU A 47 -0.57 12.50 -6.54
N ARG A 48 -0.08 12.93 -7.71
CA ARG A 48 1.29 12.69 -8.15
C ARG A 48 2.30 13.48 -7.32
N GLY A 49 3.45 12.87 -7.01
CA GLY A 49 4.58 13.57 -6.35
C GLY A 49 4.38 13.93 -4.88
N LEU A 50 3.35 13.39 -4.21
CA LEU A 50 3.05 13.72 -2.80
C LEU A 50 3.82 12.84 -1.79
N GLU A 51 4.30 11.67 -2.20
CA GLU A 51 4.99 10.74 -1.32
C GLU A 51 6.41 11.22 -1.03
N THR A 52 6.73 11.39 0.25
CA THR A 52 8.02 11.91 0.73
C THR A 52 8.83 10.88 1.51
N HIS A 53 8.26 9.71 1.82
CA HIS A 53 8.88 8.69 2.66
C HIS A 53 10.27 8.27 2.17
N ALA A 54 10.45 8.10 0.85
CA ALA A 54 11.74 7.76 0.24
C ALA A 54 12.88 8.72 0.61
N GLN A 55 12.57 9.99 0.93
CA GLN A 55 13.56 10.98 1.35
C GLN A 55 14.17 10.64 2.71
N THR A 56 13.48 9.81 3.50
CA THR A 56 13.87 9.44 4.87
C THR A 56 14.33 7.99 5.00
N VAL A 57 13.97 7.09 4.08
CA VAL A 57 14.21 5.64 4.22
C VAL A 57 15.13 5.03 3.16
N GLY A 58 16.13 5.76 2.66
CA GLY A 58 17.12 5.18 1.73
C GLY A 58 16.65 5.11 0.27
N GLY A 59 15.70 5.96 -0.10
CA GLY A 59 15.27 6.18 -1.49
C GLY A 59 14.10 5.30 -1.93
N GLU A 60 13.62 5.57 -3.15
CA GLU A 60 12.46 4.88 -3.74
C GLU A 60 12.63 3.36 -3.84
N PRO A 61 13.82 2.79 -4.13
CA PRO A 61 13.99 1.34 -4.14
C PRO A 61 13.70 0.67 -2.79
N HIS A 62 13.96 1.36 -1.67
CA HIS A 62 13.63 0.84 -0.34
C HIS A 62 12.13 0.86 -0.10
N VAL A 63 11.47 1.98 -0.44
CA VAL A 63 10.00 2.10 -0.33
C VAL A 63 9.29 1.04 -1.18
N ALA A 64 9.76 0.81 -2.41
CA ALA A 64 9.20 -0.21 -3.30
C ALA A 64 9.36 -1.65 -2.78
N TRP A 65 10.35 -1.89 -1.92
CA TRP A 65 10.55 -3.18 -1.27
C TRP A 65 9.67 -3.34 -0.02
N GLU A 66 9.53 -2.29 0.78
CA GLU A 66 8.77 -2.31 2.04
C GLU A 66 7.25 -2.19 1.83
N THR A 67 6.82 -1.50 0.77
CA THR A 67 5.44 -1.06 0.61
C THR A 67 4.84 -1.41 -0.74
N MET A 68 3.51 -1.32 -0.82
CA MET A 68 2.75 -1.39 -2.05
C MET A 68 1.73 -0.26 -2.06
N ILE A 69 1.44 0.29 -3.25
CA ILE A 69 0.50 1.39 -3.43
C ILE A 69 -0.64 0.90 -4.32
N LEU A 70 -1.85 0.94 -3.78
CA LEU A 70 -3.08 0.67 -4.53
C LEU A 70 -3.94 1.93 -4.55
N GLU A 71 -4.41 2.31 -5.72
CA GLU A 71 -5.35 3.40 -5.94
C GLU A 71 -6.74 2.82 -6.18
N ALA A 72 -7.75 3.36 -5.50
CA ALA A 72 -9.10 2.83 -5.52
C ALA A 72 -10.13 3.92 -5.86
N THR A 73 -10.98 3.66 -6.84
CA THR A 73 -12.07 4.55 -7.27
C THR A 73 -13.43 3.86 -7.12
N LYS A 74 -14.47 4.67 -6.87
CA LYS A 74 -15.85 4.20 -6.71
C LYS A 74 -16.57 4.10 -8.05
#